data_AF-A0A7R9UPX7-F1
#
_entry.id   AF-A0A7R9UPX7-F1
#
_cell.length_a   1.000
_cell.length_b   1.000
_cell.length_c   1.000
_cell.angle_alpha   90.00
_cell.angle_beta   90.00
_cell.angle_gamma   90.00
#
_symmetry.space_group_name_H-M   'P 1'
#
loop_
_entity.id
_entity.type
_entity.pdbx_description
1 polymer ?
#
loop_
_entity_poly.entity_id
_entity_poly.type
_entity_poly.pdbx_seq_one_letter_code
_entity_poly.pdbx_strand_id
1 'polypeptide(L)'
;GGGGGTLGSSVGTLLATTTAPPGVAEPADKSDSVAILLLNLGGPDSLDAVEPFLYNLFSDPEIISLPKPLQFLQGLIAFAIAKYRAPASRVGYASIGGASPLLTT
;
A
#
# COMPACT_ATOMS: atom_id res chain seq x y z
N GLY A 1 -12.40 39.14 58.64
CA GLY A 1 -10.94 39.03 58.59
C GLY A 1 -10.55 38.37 57.29
N GLY A 2 -9.52 38.92 56.61
CA GLY A 2 -8.81 38.38 55.42
C GLY A 2 -9.67 38.25 54.16
N GLY A 3 -9.46 38.98 53.06
CA GLY A 3 -8.19 39.23 52.36
C GLY A 3 -7.76 37.93 51.68
N GLY A 4 -7.60 37.77 50.38
CA GLY A 4 -7.48 38.62 49.20
C GLY A 4 -6.88 37.71 48.11
N GLY A 5 -6.78 38.15 46.85
CA GLY A 5 -5.87 37.49 45.90
C GLY A 5 -6.43 37.26 44.51
N THR A 6 -6.01 38.15 43.62
CA THR A 6 -6.10 38.13 42.16
C THR A 6 -5.39 36.92 41.53
N LEU A 7 -5.98 36.36 40.47
CA LEU A 7 -5.29 35.58 39.43
C LEU A 7 -5.91 36.06 38.10
N GLY A 8 -5.20 36.69 37.17
CA GLY A 8 -3.85 36.37 36.72
C GLY A 8 -4.00 35.81 35.31
N SER A 9 -3.85 36.69 34.32
CA SER A 9 -3.70 36.41 32.89
C SER A 9 -2.66 35.31 32.63
N SER A 10 -2.84 34.47 31.61
CA SER A 10 -1.82 34.17 30.56
C SER A 10 -2.08 32.84 29.83
N VAL A 11 -2.31 32.97 28.52
CA VAL A 11 -1.72 32.24 27.38
C VAL A 11 -1.00 30.92 27.67
N GLY A 12 -1.34 29.87 26.91
CA GLY A 12 -0.52 28.65 26.85
C GLY A 12 -0.96 27.63 25.80
N THR A 13 -0.61 27.88 24.54
CA THR A 13 -0.52 26.84 23.49
C THR A 13 0.42 25.73 23.99
N LEU A 14 -0.05 24.49 24.05
CA LEU A 14 0.80 23.33 24.33
C LEU A 14 0.90 22.45 23.08
N LEU A 15 2.06 22.55 22.42
CA LEU A 15 2.55 21.59 21.45
C LEU A 15 2.66 20.21 22.11
N ALA A 16 1.97 19.21 21.55
CA ALA A 16 2.24 17.82 21.89
C ALA A 16 3.53 17.39 21.20
N THR A 17 4.66 17.56 21.89
CA THR A 17 5.93 16.89 21.57
C THR A 17 5.75 15.39 21.79
N THR A 18 5.92 14.62 20.72
CA THR A 18 6.11 13.17 20.77
C THR A 18 7.39 12.85 21.53
N THR A 19 7.27 12.17 22.67
CA THR A 19 8.41 11.54 23.35
C THR A 19 8.26 10.03 23.17
N ALA A 20 9.16 9.44 22.38
CA ALA A 20 9.32 7.99 22.28
C ALA A 20 10.14 7.51 23.49
N PRO A 21 9.88 6.31 24.04
CA PRO A 21 10.56 5.84 25.25
C PRO A 21 12.07 5.60 25.01
N PRO A 22 12.94 5.96 25.97
CA PRO A 22 14.36 5.66 25.91
C PRO A 22 14.58 4.21 26.35
N GLY A 23 15.01 3.31 25.46
CA GLY A 23 15.41 1.98 25.94
C GLY A 23 15.50 0.80 24.97
N VAL A 24 15.45 0.96 23.64
CA VAL A 24 15.80 -0.14 22.72
C VAL A 24 16.29 0.40 21.38
N ALA A 25 17.57 0.70 21.30
CA ALA A 25 18.33 0.72 20.06
C ALA A 25 19.81 0.51 20.43
N GLU A 26 20.11 -0.67 20.97
CA GLU A 26 21.48 -1.15 20.94
C GLU A 26 21.90 -1.40 19.47
N PRO A 27 23.13 -1.04 19.08
CA PRO A 27 23.62 -1.28 17.73
C PRO A 27 23.69 -2.78 17.49
N ALA A 28 22.92 -3.26 16.52
CA ALA A 28 22.91 -4.64 16.07
C ALA A 28 24.34 -5.10 15.72
N ASP A 29 24.80 -6.12 16.44
CA ASP A 29 25.93 -6.97 16.08
C ASP A 29 25.75 -7.43 14.61
N LYS A 30 26.78 -7.25 13.78
CA LYS A 30 26.78 -7.73 12.39
C LYS A 30 26.94 -9.25 12.42
N SER A 31 25.87 -9.94 12.78
CA SER A 31 25.70 -11.35 12.47
C SER A 31 25.49 -11.51 10.97
N ASP A 32 26.03 -12.58 10.38
CA ASP A 32 25.82 -13.00 8.99
C ASP A 32 24.36 -13.45 8.76
N SER A 33 23.42 -12.52 8.94
CA SER A 33 22.00 -12.76 8.76
C SER A 33 21.65 -12.70 7.29
N VAL A 34 21.22 -13.84 6.75
CA VAL A 34 20.70 -13.94 5.38
C VAL A 34 19.24 -13.52 5.38
N ALA A 35 18.94 -12.38 4.74
CA ALA A 35 17.58 -11.95 4.48
C ALA A 35 17.03 -12.67 3.23
N ILE A 36 15.86 -13.30 3.35
CA ILE A 36 15.14 -13.90 2.21
C ILE A 36 13.96 -12.99 1.85
N LEU A 37 13.93 -12.48 0.62
CA LEU A 37 12.84 -11.68 0.08
C LEU A 37 11.93 -12.56 -0.78
N LEU A 38 10.69 -12.77 -0.33
CA LEU A 38 9.67 -13.43 -1.13
C LEU A 38 8.91 -12.36 -1.93
N LEU A 39 8.95 -12.46 -3.24
CA LEU A 39 8.26 -11.56 -4.17
C LEU A 39 7.05 -12.28 -4.78
N ASN A 40 5.95 -11.56 -4.94
CA ASN A 40 4.77 -12.01 -5.67
C ASN A 40 4.12 -10.82 -6.39
N LEU A 41 3.28 -11.11 -7.40
CA LEU A 41 2.51 -10.10 -8.13
C LEU A 41 1.31 -9.55 -7.32
N GLY A 42 0.93 -10.25 -6.25
CA GLY A 42 -0.26 -9.95 -5.45
C GLY A 42 -1.53 -10.52 -6.08
N GLY A 43 -2.67 -9.95 -5.70
CA GLY A 43 -3.98 -10.31 -6.25
C GLY A 43 -5.07 -9.38 -5.72
N PRO A 44 -6.25 -9.37 -6.34
CA PRO A 44 -7.34 -8.52 -5.92
C PRO A 44 -7.92 -9.00 -4.58
N ASP A 45 -8.25 -8.07 -3.70
CA ASP A 45 -8.89 -8.30 -2.39
C ASP A 45 -10.41 -8.52 -2.51
N SER A 46 -10.97 -8.23 -3.69
CA SER A 46 -12.40 -8.27 -3.99
C SER A 46 -12.65 -8.33 -5.50
N LEU A 47 -13.87 -8.70 -5.90
CA LEU A 47 -14.26 -8.72 -7.32
C LEU A 47 -14.23 -7.33 -7.99
N ASP A 48 -14.47 -6.28 -7.21
CA ASP A 48 -14.43 -4.90 -7.69
C ASP A 48 -12.98 -4.44 -7.94
N ALA A 49 -12.03 -4.96 -7.16
CA ALA A 49 -10.60 -4.68 -7.32
C ALA A 49 -9.94 -5.45 -8.48
N VAL A 50 -10.63 -6.36 -9.16
CA VAL A 50 -10.06 -7.15 -10.27
C VAL A 50 -9.58 -6.27 -11.41
N GLU A 51 -10.37 -5.28 -11.82
CA GLU A 51 -10.02 -4.38 -12.92
C GLU A 51 -8.82 -3.48 -12.60
N PRO A 52 -8.78 -2.76 -11.46
CA PRO A 52 -7.59 -1.97 -11.10
C PRO A 52 -6.35 -2.84 -10.87
N PHE A 53 -6.49 -4.07 -10.37
CA PHE A 53 -5.39 -5.03 -10.28
C PHE A 53 -4.82 -5.37 -11.67
N LEU A 54 -5.68 -5.73 -12.63
CA LEU A 54 -5.25 -6.05 -13.99
C LEU A 54 -4.62 -4.84 -14.69
N TYR A 55 -5.13 -3.62 -14.44
CA TYR A 55 -4.51 -2.41 -14.96
C TYR A 55 -3.07 -2.25 -14.48
N ASN A 56 -2.83 -2.42 -13.17
CA ASN A 56 -1.49 -2.35 -12.61
C ASN A 56 -0.58 -3.45 -13.18
N LEU A 57 -1.11 -4.67 -13.35
CA LEU A 57 -0.38 -5.80 -13.91
C LEU A 57 0.06 -5.55 -15.36
N PHE A 58 -0.81 -5.01 -16.21
CA PHE A 58 -0.51 -4.79 -17.63
C PHE A 58 0.16 -3.44 -17.91
N SER A 59 0.19 -2.54 -16.93
CA SER A 59 0.98 -1.29 -17.03
C SER A 59 2.48 -1.56 -16.95
N ASP A 60 2.89 -2.75 -16.50
CA ASP A 60 4.28 -3.16 -16.45
C ASP A 60 4.85 -3.42 -17.87
N PRO A 61 5.88 -2.68 -18.32
CA PRO A 61 6.52 -2.88 -19.62
C PRO A 61 7.25 -4.24 -19.74
N GLU A 62 7.58 -4.90 -18.64
CA GLU A 62 8.14 -6.26 -18.65
C GLU A 62 7.05 -7.32 -18.91
N ILE A 63 5.79 -7.03 -18.58
CA ILE A 63 4.65 -7.92 -18.86
C ILE A 63 4.17 -7.76 -20.30
N ILE A 64 4.05 -6.50 -20.78
CA ILE A 64 3.73 -6.19 -22.17
C ILE A 64 4.78 -5.24 -22.71
N SER A 65 5.76 -5.78 -23.41
CA SER A 65 6.84 -4.98 -24.00
C SER A 65 6.41 -4.36 -25.33
N LEU A 66 6.18 -3.05 -25.32
CA LEU A 66 5.98 -2.27 -26.54
C LEU A 66 7.32 -1.73 -27.07
N PRO A 67 7.45 -1.57 -28.40
CA PRO A 67 8.55 -0.84 -28.99
C PRO A 67 8.66 0.57 -28.39
N LYS A 68 9.90 1.06 -28.15
CA LYS A 68 10.18 2.41 -27.61
C LYS A 68 9.30 3.54 -28.18
N PRO A 69 9.08 3.66 -29.50
CA PRO A 69 8.23 4.74 -30.02
C PRO A 69 6.76 4.64 -29.61
N LEU A 70 6.27 3.45 -29.22
CA LEU A 70 4.88 3.19 -28.84
C LEU A 70 4.66 3.11 -27.32
N GLN A 71 5.71 3.27 -26.50
CA GLN A 71 5.62 3.17 -25.04
C GLN A 71 4.65 4.19 -24.42
N PHE A 72 4.44 5.35 -25.06
CA PHE A 72 3.46 6.33 -24.59
C PHE A 72 2.01 5.80 -24.62
N LEU A 73 1.75 4.75 -25.40
CA LEU A 73 0.45 4.09 -25.52
C LEU A 73 0.25 2.96 -24.49
N GLN A 74 1.28 2.61 -23.70
CA GLN A 74 1.26 1.50 -22.74
C GLN A 74 0.06 1.59 -21.79
N GLY A 75 -0.16 2.75 -21.15
CA GLY A 75 -1.25 2.92 -20.19
C GLY A 75 -2.64 2.76 -20.83
N LEU A 76 -2.80 3.21 -22.08
CA LEU A 76 -4.06 3.06 -22.82
C LEU A 76 -4.32 1.59 -23.16
N ILE A 77 -3.28 0.87 -23.58
CA ILE A 77 -3.35 -0.56 -23.88
C ILE A 77 -3.63 -1.36 -22.60
N ALA A 78 -2.93 -1.05 -21.51
CA ALA A 78 -3.15 -1.65 -20.21
C ALA A 78 -4.60 -1.46 -19.74
N PHE A 79 -5.14 -0.25 -19.85
CA PHE A 79 -6.53 0.04 -19.53
C PHE A 79 -7.51 -0.75 -20.40
N ALA A 80 -7.28 -0.79 -21.72
CA ALA A 80 -8.13 -1.55 -22.64
C ALA A 80 -8.13 -3.04 -22.27
N ILE A 81 -6.96 -3.63 -22.10
CA ILE A 81 -6.82 -5.06 -21.76
C ILE A 81 -7.48 -5.34 -20.41
N ALA A 82 -7.22 -4.53 -19.38
CA ALA A 82 -7.83 -4.68 -18.06
C ALA A 82 -9.36 -4.65 -18.16
N LYS A 83 -9.92 -3.69 -18.87
CA LYS A 83 -11.37 -3.55 -19.06
C LYS A 83 -12.00 -4.74 -19.80
N TYR A 84 -11.34 -5.25 -20.84
CA TYR A 84 -11.84 -6.42 -21.59
C TYR A 84 -11.67 -7.74 -20.81
N ARG A 85 -10.60 -7.87 -20.01
CA ARG A 85 -10.32 -9.11 -19.26
C ARG A 85 -11.02 -9.18 -17.92
N ALA A 86 -11.36 -8.04 -17.31
CA ALA A 86 -11.97 -8.01 -15.98
C ALA A 86 -13.23 -8.88 -15.83
N PRO A 87 -14.19 -8.93 -16.78
CA PRO A 87 -15.36 -9.81 -16.64
C PRO A 87 -15.00 -11.29 -16.55
N ALA A 88 -14.10 -11.77 -17.42
CA ALA A 88 -13.65 -13.17 -17.40
C ALA A 88 -12.87 -13.50 -16.13
N SER A 89 -11.96 -12.61 -15.71
CA SER A 89 -11.18 -12.81 -14.48
C SER A 89 -12.06 -12.78 -13.22
N ARG A 90 -13.08 -11.93 -13.16
CA ARG A 90 -14.04 -11.89 -12.03
C ARG A 90 -14.76 -13.22 -11.86
N VAL A 91 -15.15 -13.90 -12.95
CA VAL A 91 -15.76 -15.24 -12.86
C VAL A 91 -14.80 -16.24 -12.21
N GLY A 92 -13.52 -16.19 -12.60
CA GLY A 92 -12.47 -17.00 -11.96
C GLY A 92 -12.34 -16.71 -10.47
N TYR A 93 -12.19 -15.44 -10.08
CA TYR A 93 -12.09 -15.06 -8.67
C TYR A 93 -13.36 -15.40 -7.88
N ALA A 94 -14.55 -15.24 -8.46
CA ALA A 94 -15.82 -15.61 -7.83
C ALA A 94 -15.89 -17.11 -7.53
N SER A 95 -15.34 -17.96 -8.40
CA SER A 95 -15.34 -19.42 -8.19
C SER A 95 -14.45 -19.88 -7.04
N ILE A 96 -13.48 -19.07 -6.62
CA ILE A 96 -12.53 -19.39 -5.53
C ILE A 96 -12.82 -18.63 -4.23
N GLY A 97 -13.95 -17.92 -4.12
CA GLY A 97 -14.34 -17.18 -2.90
C GLY A 97 -14.37 -15.66 -3.04
N GLY A 98 -14.15 -15.11 -4.23
CA GLY A 98 -14.34 -13.68 -4.54
C GLY A 98 -13.12 -12.79 -4.33
N ALA A 99 -12.01 -13.34 -3.83
CA ALA A 99 -10.77 -12.63 -3.55
C ALA A 99 -9.56 -13.55 -3.78
N SER A 100 -8.35 -12.97 -3.79
CA SER A 100 -7.11 -13.73 -3.79
C SER A 100 -6.91 -14.45 -2.44
N PRO A 101 -6.65 -15.77 -2.41
CA PRO A 101 -6.42 -16.54 -1.17
C PRO A 101 -5.17 -16.14 -0.37
N LEU A 102 -4.38 -15.20 -0.88
CA LEU A 102 -3.12 -14.76 -0.28
C LEU A 102 -3.31 -13.90 0.98
N LEU A 103 -4.54 -13.45 1.27
CA LEU A 103 -4.84 -12.54 2.38
C LEU A 103 -5.59 -13.23 3.55
N THR A 104 -5.92 -14.52 3.45
CA THR A 104 -6.68 -15.23 4.49
C THR A 104 -5.71 -15.98 5.43
N THR A 105 -5.28 -15.32 6.50
CA THR A 105 -4.60 -15.93 7.66
C THR A 105 -5.20 -15.36 8.93
#